data_AF-A0A965PKF3-F1
#
_entry.id   AF-A0A965PKF3-F1
#
_cell.length_a   1.000
_cell.length_b   1.000
_cell.length_c   1.000
_cell.angle_alpha   90.00
_cell.angle_beta   90.00
_cell.angle_gamma   90.00
#
_symmetry.space_group_name_H-M   'P 1'
#
loop_
_entity.id
_entity.type
_entity.pdbx_description
1 polymer ?
#
loop_
_entity_poly.entity_id
_entity_poly.type
_entity_poly.pdbx_seq_one_letter_code
_entity_poly.pdbx_strand_id
1 'polypeptide(L)' 'MSDRIVESVIDQFRTRAEKGKRKYGTTMERDDLTFAEWIQHLQEELMDAVVYIEKIKQSDWISNTQQR' A
#
# COMPACT_ATOMS: atom_id res chain seq x y z
N MET A 1 -12.39 23.74 -9.05
CA MET A 1 -11.74 22.69 -9.88
C MET A 1 -10.87 21.90 -8.91
N SER A 2 -11.16 20.62 -8.64
CA SER A 2 -10.33 19.83 -7.72
C SER A 2 -9.14 19.24 -8.45
N ASP A 3 -8.04 19.04 -7.72
CA ASP A 3 -6.82 18.45 -8.25
C ASP A 3 -7.08 16.98 -8.60
N ARG A 4 -7.07 16.68 -9.90
CA ARG A 4 -7.38 15.34 -10.40
C ARG A 4 -6.41 14.26 -9.90
N ILE A 5 -5.16 14.63 -9.60
CA ILE A 5 -4.18 13.69 -9.05
C ILE A 5 -4.55 13.35 -7.61
N VAL A 6 -4.92 14.37 -6.83
CA VAL A 6 -5.35 14.18 -5.43
C VAL A 6 -6.62 13.33 -5.36
N GLU A 7 -7.62 13.60 -6.21
CA GLU A 7 -8.85 12.78 -6.26
C GLU A 7 -8.56 11.31 -6.59
N SER A 8 -7.67 11.06 -7.55
CA SER A 8 -7.26 9.70 -7.91
C SER A 8 -6.62 8.95 -6.74
N VAL A 9 -5.80 9.64 -5.94
CA VAL A 9 -5.20 9.05 -4.73
C VAL A 9 -6.27 8.77 -3.67
N ILE A 10 -7.22 9.69 -3.47
CA ILE A 10 -8.35 9.49 -2.53
C ILE A 10 -9.19 8.27 -2.93
N ASP A 11 -9.48 8.10 -4.22
CA ASP A 11 -10.26 6.97 -4.72
C ASP A 11 -9.51 5.63 -4.56
N GLN A 12 -8.19 5.64 -4.66
CA GLN A 12 -7.37 4.47 -4.32
C GLN A 12 -7.50 4.12 -2.83
N PHE A 13 -7.45 5.11 -1.92
CA PHE A 13 -7.67 4.87 -0.49
C PHE A 13 -9.08 4.32 -0.21
N ARG A 14 -10.12 4.89 -0.81
CA ARG A 14 -11.50 4.40 -0.68
C ARG A 14 -11.63 2.95 -1.14
N THR A 15 -11.04 2.62 -2.30
CA THR A 15 -11.06 1.27 -2.85
C THR A 15 -10.33 0.27 -1.94
N ARG A 16 -9.19 0.66 -1.36
CA ARG A 16 -8.45 -0.19 -0.40
C ARG A 16 -9.25 -0.40 0.88
N ALA A 17 -9.86 0.66 1.43
CA ALA A 17 -10.70 0.57 2.62
C ALA A 17 -11.91 -0.37 2.40
N GLU A 18 -12.58 -0.27 1.26
CA GLU A 18 -13.71 -1.14 0.90
C GLU A 18 -13.27 -2.61 0.76
N LYS A 19 -12.10 -2.88 0.15
CA LYS A 19 -11.54 -4.25 0.10
C LYS A 19 -11.21 -4.79 1.49
N GLY A 20 -10.60 -3.97 2.35
CA GLY A 20 -10.32 -4.32 3.74
C GLY A 20 -11.61 -4.67 4.50
N LYS A 21 -12.63 -3.81 4.38
CA LYS A 21 -13.95 -4.03 4.99
C LYS A 21 -14.61 -5.32 4.51
N ARG A 22 -14.52 -5.66 3.22
CA ARG A 22 -15.03 -6.93 2.69
C ARG A 22 -14.25 -8.14 3.21
N LYS A 23 -12.93 -8.03 3.37
CA LYS A 23 -12.05 -9.13 3.80
C LYS A 23 -12.18 -9.42 5.30
N TYR A 24 -12.26 -8.37 6.12
CA TYR A 24 -12.24 -8.49 7.59
C TYR A 24 -13.59 -8.22 8.25
N GLY A 25 -14.61 -7.80 7.49
CA GLY A 25 -15.94 -7.45 8.02
C GLY A 25 -15.98 -6.12 8.78
N THR A 26 -14.83 -5.46 8.96
CA THR A 26 -14.67 -4.26 9.79
C THR A 26 -13.67 -3.27 9.17
N THR A 27 -13.65 -2.04 9.67
CA THR A 27 -12.70 -0.98 9.29
C THR A 27 -11.44 -1.04 10.17
N MET A 28 -10.55 -0.05 10.03
CA MET A 28 -9.43 0.12 10.98
C MET A 28 -9.90 0.54 12.39
N GLU A 29 -11.21 0.78 12.60
CA GLU A 29 -11.80 1.03 13.93
C GLU A 29 -12.05 -0.26 14.72
N ARG A 30 -11.57 -1.40 14.22
CA ARG A 30 -11.63 -2.70 14.90
C ARG A 30 -10.87 -2.68 16.24
N ASP A 31 -11.41 -3.36 17.23
CA ASP A 31 -10.90 -3.45 18.60
C ASP A 31 -10.41 -4.86 18.99
N ASP A 32 -10.40 -5.78 18.04
CA ASP A 32 -10.07 -7.20 18.23
C ASP A 32 -8.58 -7.52 18.06
N LEU A 33 -7.75 -6.55 17.67
CA LEU A 33 -6.30 -6.70 17.56
C LEU A 33 -5.56 -5.99 18.68
N THR A 34 -4.58 -6.67 19.26
CA THR A 34 -3.63 -6.10 20.21
C THR A 34 -2.63 -5.17 19.51
N PHE A 35 -2.00 -4.28 20.26
CA PHE A 35 -0.93 -3.42 19.73
C PHE A 35 0.20 -4.22 19.08
N ALA A 36 0.60 -5.36 19.67
CA ALA A 36 1.65 -6.20 19.13
C ALA A 36 1.27 -6.80 17.77
N GLU A 37 0.02 -7.24 17.60
CA GLU A 37 -0.50 -7.73 16.31
C GLU A 37 -0.55 -6.62 15.26
N TRP A 38 -0.95 -5.40 15.64
CA TRP A 38 -0.88 -4.24 14.75
C TRP A 38 0.54 -3.95 14.25
N ILE A 39 1.53 -3.99 15.15
CA ILE A 39 2.93 -3.80 14.78
C ILE A 39 3.45 -4.94 13.90
N GLN A 40 3.06 -6.18 14.20
CA GLN A 40 3.42 -7.34 13.38
C GLN A 40 2.87 -7.20 11.95
N HIS A 41 1.59 -6.85 11.78
CA HIS A 41 1.01 -6.63 10.46
C HIS A 41 1.67 -5.47 9.71
N LEU A 42 1.98 -4.37 10.40
CA LEU A 42 2.72 -3.27 9.79
C LEU A 42 4.12 -3.73 9.31
N GLN A 43 4.82 -4.53 10.11
CA GLN A 43 6.13 -5.07 9.74
C GLN A 43 6.04 -5.95 8.49
N GLU A 44 5.03 -6.82 8.41
CA GLU A 44 4.77 -7.68 7.26
C GLU A 44 4.50 -6.85 5.98
N GLU A 45 3.65 -5.83 6.06
CA GLU A 45 3.34 -4.94 4.92
C GLU A 45 4.58 -4.13 4.47
N LEU A 46 5.44 -3.73 5.41
CA LEU A 46 6.71 -3.07 5.10
C LEU A 46 7.71 -4.02 4.44
N MET A 47 7.74 -5.30 4.85
CA MET A 47 8.56 -6.31 4.17
C MET A 47 8.11 -6.53 2.72
N ASP A 48 6.80 -6.59 2.46
CA ASP A 48 6.27 -6.65 1.10
C ASP A 48 6.73 -5.44 0.26
N ALA A 49 6.71 -4.23 0.83
CA ALA A 49 7.23 -3.04 0.17
C ALA A 49 8.72 -3.16 -0.19
N VAL A 50 9.55 -3.69 0.71
CA VAL A 50 10.98 -3.94 0.44
C VAL A 50 11.18 -4.95 -0.70
N VAL A 51 10.38 -6.03 -0.74
CA VAL A 51 10.40 -7.01 -1.84
C VAL A 51 10.06 -6.35 -3.18
N TYR A 52 9.05 -5.48 -3.23
CA TYR A 52 8.71 -4.74 -4.45
C TYR A 52 9.85 -3.82 -4.90
N ILE A 53 10.48 -3.09 -3.96
CA ILE A 53 11.63 -2.24 -4.28
C ILE A 53 12.76 -3.06 -4.90
N GLU A 54 13.09 -4.21 -4.29
CA GLU A 54 14.16 -5.07 -4.80
C GLU A 54 13.83 -5.63 -6.18
N LYS A 55 12.58 -6.04 -6.42
CA LYS A 55 12.13 -6.48 -7.74
C LYS A 55 12.22 -5.36 -8.79
N ILE A 56 11.85 -4.13 -8.44
CA ILE A 56 11.93 -2.98 -9.35
C ILE A 56 13.39 -2.65 -9.68
N LYS A 57 14.30 -2.67 -8.70
CA LYS A 57 15.74 -2.47 -8.91
C LYS A 57 16.36 -3.49 -9.87
N GLN A 58 15.91 -4.75 -9.80
CA GLN A 58 16.35 -5.82 -10.69
C GLN A 58 15.72 -5.75 -12.08
N SER A 59 14.61 -5.03 -12.22
CA SER A 59 13.96 -4.82 -13.51
C SER A 59 14.68 -3.68 -14.23
N ASP A 60 14.95 -3.82 -15.53
CA ASP A 60 15.68 -2.88 -16.40
C ASP A 60 15.08 -1.46 -16.53
N TRP A 61 14.13 -1.07 -15.69
CA TRP A 61 13.57 0.28 -15.64
C TRP A 61 14.65 1.35 -15.39
N ILE A 62 15.74 1.01 -14.70
CA ILE A 62 16.87 1.91 -14.47
C ILE A 62 17.85 1.94 -15.67
N SER A 63 17.90 0.87 -16.48
CA SER A 63 18.87 0.72 -17.57
C SER A 63 18.61 1.62 -18.79
N ASN A 64 17.37 2.11 -18.98
CA ASN A 64 16.99 2.93 -20.15
C ASN A 64 16.98 4.45 -19.91
N THR A 65 17.25 4.92 -18.68
CA THR A 65 17.15 6.36 -18.34
C THR A 65 18.50 7.10 -18.43
N GLN A 66 19.59 6.39 -18.75
CA GLN A 66 20.93 6.97 -18.93
C GLN A 66 21.39 7.09 -20.39
N GLN A 67 20.52 6.80 -21.38
CA GLN A 67 20.85 6.87 -22.82
C GLN A 67 20.03 7.93 -23.60
N ARG A 68 19.59 9.01 -22.95
CA ARG A 68 19.05 10.19 -23.65
C ARG A 68 19.78 11.47 -23.24
#